data_AF-A0A385Q1Z2-F1
#
_entry.id   AF-A0A385Q1Z2-F1
#
_cell.length_a   1.000
_cell.length_b   1.000
_cell.length_c   1.000
_cell.angle_alpha   90.00
_cell.angle_beta   90.00
_cell.angle_gamma   90.00
#
_symmetry.space_group_name_H-M   'P 1'
#
loop_
_entity.id
_entity.type
_entity.pdbx_description
1 polymer ?
#
loop_
_entity_poly.entity_id
_entity_poly.type
_entity_poly.pdbx_seq_one_letter_code
_entity_poly.pdbx_strand_id
1 'polypeptide(L)' 'MILEKIQKLCEAKGIAIAKLEKEAKIGNGTISRWDNSSPTVANLKKVADYFGVTIEELLGEKEAV' A
#
# COMPACT_ATOMS: atom_id res chain seq x y z
N MET A 1 0.48 7.47 8.25
CA MET A 1 0.77 7.59 6.79
C MET A 1 0.47 6.25 6.11
N ILE A 2 -0.10 6.25 4.90
CA ILE A 2 -0.50 5.01 4.18
C ILE A 2 0.70 4.05 4.04
N LEU A 3 1.89 4.59 3.78
CA LEU A 3 3.14 3.84 3.70
C LEU A 3 3.46 3.06 4.99
N GLU A 4 3.22 3.63 6.17
CA GLU A 4 3.45 2.94 7.46
C GLU A 4 2.51 1.75 7.65
N LYS A 5 1.24 1.87 7.26
CA LYS A 5 0.29 0.74 7.31
C LYS A 5 0.75 -0.40 6.42
N ILE A 6 1.19 -0.07 5.21
CA ILE A 6 1.72 -1.06 4.27
C ILE A 6 3.00 -1.67 4.83
N GLN A 7 3.90 -0.89 5.44
CA GLN A 7 5.09 -1.42 6.10
C GLN A 7 4.73 -2.41 7.21
N LYS A 8 3.77 -2.10 8.07
CA LYS A 8 3.29 -3.04 9.11
C LYS A 8 2.71 -4.33 8.54
N LEU A 9 1.92 -4.25 7.46
CA LEU A 9 1.39 -5.42 6.76
C LEU A 9 2.50 -6.25 6.11
N CYS A 10 3.49 -5.57 5.52
CA CYS A 10 4.70 -6.18 4.96
C CYS A 10 5.51 -6.90 6.05
N GLU A 11 5.75 -6.26 7.20
CA GLU A 11 6.44 -6.85 8.35
C GLU A 11 5.68 -8.06 8.89
N ALA A 12 4.35 -7.96 9.04
CA ALA A 12 3.52 -9.08 9.48
C ALA A 12 3.56 -10.28 8.52
N LYS A 13 3.68 -10.04 7.20
CA LYS A 13 3.89 -11.10 6.20
C LYS A 13 5.36 -11.51 6.02
N GLY A 14 6.32 -10.81 6.63
CA GLY A 14 7.75 -11.05 6.42
C GLY A 14 8.23 -10.73 4.99
N ILE A 15 7.63 -9.74 4.33
CA ILE A 15 8.01 -9.29 2.99
C ILE A 15 8.46 -7.83 3.00
N ALA A 16 9.36 -7.45 2.09
CA ALA A 16 9.74 -6.05 1.90
C ALA A 16 8.76 -5.31 0.97
N ILE A 17 8.67 -3.99 1.10
CA ILE A 17 7.89 -3.11 0.20
C ILE A 17 8.27 -3.36 -1.27
N ALA A 18 9.55 -3.45 -1.59
CA ALA A 18 10.01 -3.72 -2.96
C ALA A 18 9.52 -5.07 -3.51
N LYS A 19 9.36 -6.08 -2.63
CA LYS A 19 8.80 -7.39 -3.01
C LYS A 19 7.29 -7.27 -3.25
N LEU A 20 6.59 -6.56 -2.38
CA LEU A 20 5.17 -6.23 -2.59
C LEU A 20 4.96 -5.49 -3.91
N GLU A 21 5.79 -4.49 -4.22
CA GLU A 21 5.70 -3.74 -5.49
C GLU A 21 5.85 -4.68 -6.69
N LYS A 22 6.80 -5.61 -6.63
CA LYS A 22 7.02 -6.60 -7.69
C LYS A 22 5.83 -7.55 -7.86
N GLU A 23 5.32 -8.09 -6.76
CA GLU A 23 4.16 -9.01 -6.76
C GLU A 23 2.88 -8.30 -7.20
N ALA A 24 2.64 -7.09 -6.68
CA ALA A 24 1.52 -6.25 -7.05
C ALA A 24 1.69 -5.60 -8.44
N LYS A 25 2.77 -5.87 -9.20
CA LYS A 25 3.05 -5.23 -10.50
C LYS A 25 2.90 -3.70 -10.44
N ILE A 26 3.48 -3.12 -9.40
CA ILE A 26 3.60 -1.68 -9.17
C ILE A 26 5.03 -1.28 -9.52
N GLY A 27 5.20 -0.08 -10.10
CA GLY A 27 6.53 0.44 -10.42
C GLY A 27 7.37 0.60 -9.14
N ASN A 28 8.64 0.20 -9.18
CA ASN A 28 9.56 0.29 -8.05
C ASN A 28 9.63 1.74 -7.52
N GLY A 29 9.41 1.92 -6.21
CA GLY A 29 9.42 3.22 -5.55
C GLY A 29 8.11 4.00 -5.63
N THR A 30 7.05 3.39 -6.18
CA THR A 30 5.71 4.02 -6.21
C THR A 30 5.12 4.02 -4.80
N ILE A 31 5.18 2.90 -4.08
CA ILE A 31 4.63 2.78 -2.71
C ILE A 31 5.41 3.71 -1.78
N SER A 32 6.74 3.77 -1.93
CA SER A 32 7.61 4.67 -1.16
C SER A 32 7.22 6.15 -1.31
N ARG A 33 6.68 6.55 -2.46
CA ARG A 33 6.19 7.91 -2.70
C ARG A 33 4.77 8.16 -2.19
N TRP A 34 4.04 7.15 -1.71
CA TRP A 34 2.67 7.33 -1.20
C TRP A 34 2.60 8.13 0.10
N ASP A 35 3.74 8.31 0.75
CA ASP A 35 3.88 9.25 1.85
C ASP A 35 3.65 10.71 1.41
N ASN A 36 4.15 11.07 0.22
CA ASN A 36 4.10 12.43 -0.30
C ASN A 36 3.07 12.63 -1.42
N SER A 37 2.71 11.57 -2.14
CA SER A 37 1.79 11.57 -3.27
C SER A 37 0.57 10.71 -2.99
N SER A 38 -0.62 11.17 -3.42
CA SER A 38 -1.83 10.36 -3.27
C SER A 38 -1.78 9.13 -4.18
N PRO A 39 -1.95 7.91 -3.64
CA PRO A 39 -1.99 6.71 -4.45
C PRO A 39 -3.21 6.67 -5.37
N THR A 40 -3.08 5.98 -6.50
CA THR A 40 -4.22 5.66 -7.36
C THR A 40 -4.98 4.44 -6.85
N VAL A 41 -6.30 4.46 -7.00
CA VAL A 41 -7.20 3.34 -6.65
C VAL A 41 -6.73 2.02 -7.28
N ALA A 42 -6.20 2.06 -8.50
CA ALA A 42 -5.65 0.89 -9.17
C ALA A 42 -4.53 0.21 -8.38
N ASN A 43 -3.56 0.97 -7.88
CA ASN A 43 -2.44 0.38 -7.13
C ASN A 43 -2.87 -0.05 -5.73
N LEU A 44 -3.73 0.73 -5.07
CA LEU A 44 -4.33 0.34 -3.79
C LEU A 44 -5.08 -0.98 -3.91
N LYS A 45 -5.86 -1.16 -4.98
CA LYS A 45 -6.60 -2.40 -5.22
C LYS A 45 -5.66 -3.60 -5.33
N LYS A 46 -4.52 -3.47 -6.01
CA LYS A 46 -3.55 -4.57 -6.12
C LYS A 46 -2.91 -4.94 -4.78
N VAL A 47 -2.58 -3.94 -3.96
CA VAL A 47 -2.05 -4.16 -2.61
C VAL A 47 -3.12 -4.80 -1.71
N ALA A 48 -4.34 -4.26 -1.74
CA ALA A 48 -5.51 -4.78 -1.04
C ALA A 48 -5.77 -6.25 -1.38
N ASP A 49 -5.83 -6.58 -2.66
CA ASP A 49 -6.03 -7.95 -3.18
C ASP A 49 -4.90 -8.90 -2.72
N TYR A 50 -3.66 -8.42 -2.75
CA TYR A 50 -2.49 -9.19 -2.30
C TYR A 50 -2.51 -9.52 -0.80
N PHE A 51 -2.98 -8.59 0.03
CA PHE A 51 -3.09 -8.78 1.47
C PHE A 51 -4.44 -9.35 1.92
N GLY A 52 -5.44 -9.39 1.03
CA GLY A 52 -6.80 -9.78 1.38
C GLY A 52 -7.53 -8.75 2.24
N VAL A 53 -7.11 -7.48 2.17
CA VAL A 53 -7.71 -6.36 2.91
C VAL A 53 -8.46 -5.45 1.93
N THR A 54 -9.30 -4.54 2.42
CA THR A 54 -9.93 -3.52 1.58
C THR A 54 -9.03 -2.33 1.32
N ILE A 55 -9.28 -1.64 0.21
CA ILE A 55 -8.60 -0.38 -0.12
C ILE A 55 -8.84 0.66 0.98
N GLU A 56 -10.01 0.63 1.60
CA GLU A 56 -10.43 1.50 2.70
C GLU A 56 -9.54 1.31 3.93
N GLU A 57 -9.23 0.07 4.32
CA GLU A 57 -8.30 -0.23 5.43
C GLU A 57 -6.91 0.39 5.19
N LEU A 58 -6.41 0.28 3.95
CA LEU A 58 -5.12 0.82 3.52
C LEU A 58 -5.11 2.35 3.48
N LEU A 59 -6.16 2.93 2.91
CA LEU A 59 -6.39 4.37 2.85
C LEU A 59 -6.67 4.97 4.22
N GLY A 60 -6.97 4.12 5.22
CA GLY A 60 -7.90 4.39 6.32
C GLY A 60 -8.08 5.85 6.64
N GLU A 61 -9.33 6.25 6.41
CA GLU A 61 -9.89 7.54 6.76
C GLU A 61 -8.88 8.65 6.54
N LYS A 62 -8.74 9.03 5.27
CA LYS A 62 -8.44 10.43 5.00
C LYS A 62 -9.59 11.19 5.65
N GLU A 63 -9.33 11.66 6.87
CA GLU A 63 -10.14 12.61 7.60
C GLU A 63 -10.48 13.73 6.63
N ALA A 64 -11.69 13.66 6.08
CA ALA A 64 -12.35 14.79 5.47
C ALA A 64 -13.01 15.51 6.66
N VAL A 65 -12.22 16.33 7.35
CA VAL A 65 -12.72 17.42 8.18
C VAL A 65 -12.41 18.72 7.46
#